data_AF-A0A453LUL2-F1
#
_entry.id   AF-A0A453LUL2-F1
#
_cell.length_a   1.000
_cell.length_b   1.000
_cell.length_c   1.000
_cell.angle_alpha   90.00
_cell.angle_beta   90.00
_cell.angle_gamma   90.00
#
_symmetry.space_group_name_H-M   'P 1'
#
loop_
_entity.id
_entity.type
_entity.pdbx_description
1 polymer ?
#
loop_
_entity_poly.entity_id
_entity_poly.type
_entity_poly.pdbx_seq_one_letter_code
_entity_poly.pdbx_strand_id
1 'polypeptide(L)'
;KNVDSVVDILMRDFKPHLLFSWARDKCTVTGRNTLENVHKPIVLKELKKLWNKEEPGLPWKEGDFSPSNTLLVDDSPYKALRNPPHTAIFPQPFSYLNRNDNSLGPGGDLRMYLEKLVFADDVECYVRNNPFGQPFITQSDPHWNFYAEIAGKEYGALTCA
;
A
#
# COMPACT_ATOMS: atom_id res chain seq x y z
N LYS A 1 -12.10 2.01 15.31
CA LYS A 1 -12.48 3.23 16.07
C LYS A 1 -12.24 4.52 15.28
N ASN A 2 -11.03 4.87 14.82
CA ASN A 2 -10.86 6.10 14.01
C ASN A 2 -11.25 5.90 12.53
N VAL A 3 -10.92 4.74 11.94
CA VAL A 3 -11.13 4.48 10.51
C VAL A 3 -12.60 4.58 10.10
N ASP A 4 -13.52 4.05 10.90
CA ASP A 4 -14.96 4.03 10.57
C ASP A 4 -15.51 5.46 10.43
N SER A 5 -15.20 6.34 11.39
CA SER A 5 -15.59 7.76 11.33
C SER A 5 -14.99 8.49 10.13
N VAL A 6 -13.73 8.20 9.79
CA VAL A 6 -13.07 8.80 8.63
C VAL A 6 -13.74 8.34 7.33
N VAL A 7 -14.05 7.05 7.20
CA VAL A 7 -14.77 6.50 6.04
C VAL A 7 -16.15 7.14 5.91
N ASP A 8 -16.89 7.28 7.01
CA ASP A 8 -18.22 7.92 7.00
C ASP A 8 -18.17 9.36 6.52
N ILE A 9 -17.19 10.13 6.97
CA ILE A 9 -17.05 11.56 6.64
C ILE A 9 -16.55 11.76 5.22
N LEU A 10 -15.54 10.99 4.79
CA LEU A 10 -14.83 11.20 3.53
C LEU A 10 -15.47 10.47 2.35
N MET A 11 -15.87 9.21 2.52
CA MET A 11 -16.38 8.43 1.40
C MET A 11 -17.84 8.75 1.09
N ARG A 12 -18.67 9.09 2.09
CA ARG A 12 -20.09 9.48 1.90
C ARG A 12 -20.82 8.57 0.91
N ASP A 13 -21.21 9.09 -0.24
CA ASP A 13 -21.94 8.38 -1.30
C ASP A 13 -21.12 7.26 -1.95
N PHE A 14 -19.79 7.28 -1.82
CA PHE A 14 -18.90 6.21 -2.26
C PHE A 14 -18.74 5.08 -1.24
N LYS A 15 -19.15 5.27 0.02
CA LYS A 15 -19.04 4.24 1.07
C LYS A 15 -19.63 2.88 0.66
N PRO A 16 -20.79 2.80 -0.03
CA PRO A 16 -21.34 1.51 -0.49
C PRO A 16 -20.44 0.74 -1.46
N HIS A 17 -19.46 1.39 -2.11
CA HIS A 17 -18.50 0.75 -3.01
C HIS A 17 -17.27 0.18 -2.27
N LEU A 18 -17.14 0.44 -0.96
CA LEU A 18 -16.06 -0.10 -0.15
C LEU A 18 -16.37 -1.55 0.24
N LEU A 19 -15.53 -2.49 -0.20
CA LEU A 19 -15.72 -3.92 0.07
C LEU A 19 -15.49 -4.28 1.55
N PHE A 20 -14.54 -3.65 2.22
CA PHE A 20 -14.21 -3.88 3.63
C PHE A 20 -13.41 -2.71 4.22
N SER A 21 -13.34 -2.63 5.56
CA SER A 21 -12.55 -1.65 6.29
C SER A 21 -11.65 -2.35 7.30
N TRP A 22 -10.34 -2.18 7.16
CA TRP A 22 -9.34 -2.66 8.12
C TRP A 22 -8.65 -1.49 8.80
N ALA A 23 -8.35 -1.67 10.08
CA ALA A 23 -7.61 -0.70 10.88
C ALA A 23 -6.29 -1.28 11.38
N ARG A 24 -5.65 -0.56 12.31
CA ARG A 24 -4.31 -0.89 12.83
C ARG A 24 -4.23 -2.31 13.39
N ASP A 25 -5.31 -2.83 13.94
CA ASP A 25 -5.40 -4.20 14.50
C ASP A 25 -5.12 -5.29 13.47
N LYS A 26 -5.30 -5.00 12.17
CA LYS A 26 -4.99 -5.93 11.07
C LYS A 26 -3.57 -5.77 10.52
N CYS A 27 -2.89 -4.67 10.88
CA CYS A 27 -1.50 -4.46 10.50
C CYS A 27 -0.55 -5.29 11.38
N THR A 28 0.64 -5.60 10.87
CA THR A 28 1.69 -6.24 11.67
C THR A 28 2.50 -5.18 12.40
N VAL A 29 2.58 -5.28 13.73
CA VAL A 29 3.38 -4.38 14.57
C VAL A 29 4.84 -4.85 14.56
N THR A 30 5.78 -3.93 14.29
CA THR A 30 7.21 -4.29 14.19
C THR A 30 7.98 -4.09 15.49
N GLY A 31 7.41 -3.37 16.46
CA GLY A 31 8.13 -2.94 17.67
C GLY A 31 9.15 -1.83 17.44
N ARG A 32 9.28 -1.32 16.20
CA ARG A 32 10.14 -0.20 15.81
C ARG A 32 9.29 1.06 15.56
N ASN A 33 9.88 2.23 15.76
CA ASN A 33 9.28 3.52 15.40
C ASN A 33 9.98 4.10 14.17
N THR A 34 9.32 5.01 13.45
CA THR A 34 9.88 5.66 12.26
C THR A 34 11.13 6.47 12.60
N LEU A 35 12.06 6.59 11.64
CA LEU A 35 13.31 7.33 11.82
C LEU A 35 13.06 8.83 12.03
N GLU A 36 12.03 9.37 11.38
CA GLU A 36 11.70 10.79 11.37
C GLU A 36 10.89 11.19 12.61
N ASN A 37 10.20 10.23 13.23
CA ASN A 37 9.39 10.46 14.42
C ASN A 37 9.46 9.24 15.35
N VAL A 38 10.22 9.40 16.44
CA VAL A 38 10.47 8.38 17.45
C VAL A 38 9.22 7.93 18.21
N HIS A 39 8.09 8.63 18.09
CA HIS A 39 6.82 8.27 18.72
C HIS A 39 5.83 7.62 17.74
N LYS A 40 6.15 7.59 16.44
CA LYS A 40 5.28 7.02 15.40
C LYS A 40 5.68 5.56 15.17
N PRO A 41 4.85 4.58 15.56
CA PRO A 41 5.17 3.17 15.36
C PRO A 41 5.13 2.78 13.88
N ILE A 42 6.04 1.91 13.49
CA ILE A 42 5.99 1.23 12.19
C ILE A 42 5.01 0.07 12.30
N VAL A 43 4.03 0.09 11.40
CA VAL A 43 3.10 -1.01 11.19
C VAL A 43 3.12 -1.37 9.73
N LEU A 44 3.12 -2.66 9.43
CA LEU A 44 3.18 -3.19 8.07
C LEU A 44 1.79 -3.59 7.59
N LYS A 45 1.51 -3.29 6.33
CA LYS A 45 0.29 -3.65 5.61
C LYS A 45 0.61 -4.82 4.68
N GLU A 46 0.72 -6.00 5.28
CA GLU A 46 1.07 -7.24 4.57
C GLU A 46 -0.11 -7.73 3.71
N LEU A 47 -0.02 -7.58 2.39
CA LEU A 47 -1.09 -7.96 1.44
C LEU A 47 -1.37 -9.46 1.44
N LYS A 48 -0.39 -10.31 1.81
CA LYS A 48 -0.60 -11.75 1.97
C LYS A 48 -1.73 -12.10 2.94
N LYS A 49 -2.04 -11.24 3.91
CA LYS A 49 -3.19 -11.45 4.80
C LYS A 49 -4.53 -11.40 4.06
N LEU A 50 -4.61 -10.60 2.99
CA LEU A 50 -5.77 -10.53 2.09
C LEU A 50 -5.81 -11.75 1.16
N TRP A 51 -4.66 -12.10 0.57
CA TRP A 51 -4.54 -13.22 -0.37
C TRP A 51 -4.86 -14.56 0.28
N ASN A 52 -4.29 -14.81 1.46
CA ASN A 52 -4.51 -16.02 2.25
C ASN A 52 -5.82 -16.00 3.04
N LYS A 53 -6.62 -14.93 2.89
CA LYS A 53 -7.90 -14.75 3.60
C LYS A 53 -7.80 -15.04 5.11
N GLU A 54 -6.82 -14.45 5.79
CA GLU A 54 -6.59 -14.69 7.23
C GLU A 54 -7.77 -14.25 8.10
N GLU A 55 -8.65 -13.39 7.57
CA GLU A 55 -9.90 -12.99 8.21
C GLU A 55 -11.10 -13.69 7.54
N PRO A 56 -11.86 -14.52 8.28
CA PRO A 56 -12.99 -15.28 7.72
C PRO A 56 -14.09 -14.41 7.08
N GLY A 57 -14.25 -13.17 7.55
CA GLY A 57 -15.30 -12.24 7.10
C GLY A 57 -15.05 -11.52 5.78
N LEU A 58 -13.94 -11.79 5.09
CA LEU A 58 -13.64 -11.15 3.79
C LEU A 58 -14.59 -11.64 2.68
N PRO A 59 -15.09 -10.74 1.80
CA PRO A 59 -16.18 -11.05 0.86
C PRO A 59 -15.75 -11.84 -0.40
N TRP A 60 -14.47 -12.19 -0.54
CA TRP A 60 -13.92 -12.98 -1.65
C TRP A 60 -13.48 -14.39 -1.20
N LYS A 61 -13.09 -15.24 -2.15
CA LYS A 61 -12.49 -16.55 -1.90
C LYS A 61 -10.96 -16.45 -1.92
N GLU A 62 -10.30 -17.32 -1.17
CA GLU A 62 -8.85 -17.49 -1.26
C GLU A 62 -8.45 -17.80 -2.72
N GLY A 63 -7.45 -17.09 -3.24
CA GLY A 63 -7.03 -17.18 -4.64
C GLY A 63 -7.70 -16.17 -5.59
N ASP A 64 -8.78 -15.48 -5.19
CA ASP A 64 -9.36 -14.40 -6.01
C ASP A 64 -8.41 -13.19 -6.13
N PHE A 65 -7.56 -13.01 -5.12
CA PHE A 65 -6.53 -11.97 -5.07
C PHE A 65 -5.13 -12.56 -4.87
N SER A 66 -4.16 -11.97 -5.56
CA SER A 66 -2.76 -12.38 -5.66
C SER A 66 -1.86 -11.14 -5.84
N PRO A 67 -0.53 -11.29 -5.80
CA PRO A 67 0.39 -10.22 -6.19
C PRO A 67 0.09 -9.63 -7.58
N SER A 68 -0.28 -10.47 -8.55
CA SER A 68 -0.53 -10.08 -9.94
C SER A 68 -1.79 -9.23 -10.16
N ASN A 69 -2.71 -9.14 -9.19
CA ASN A 69 -3.97 -8.40 -9.35
C ASN A 69 -4.31 -7.49 -8.15
N THR A 70 -3.39 -7.32 -7.21
CA THR A 70 -3.59 -6.51 -6.00
C THR A 70 -2.55 -5.41 -5.91
N LEU A 71 -3.01 -4.17 -5.77
CA LEU A 71 -2.14 -3.00 -5.55
C LEU A 71 -2.40 -2.36 -4.18
N LEU A 72 -1.33 -2.12 -3.41
CA LEU A 72 -1.37 -1.23 -2.25
C LEU A 72 -1.05 0.21 -2.66
N VAL A 73 -1.93 1.15 -2.32
CA VAL A 73 -1.66 2.59 -2.43
C VAL A 73 -1.48 3.16 -1.03
N ASP A 74 -0.28 3.65 -0.72
CA ASP A 74 0.05 4.20 0.59
C ASP A 74 1.16 5.25 0.48
N ASP A 75 1.12 6.34 1.23
CA ASP A 75 2.14 7.41 1.16
C ASP A 75 3.46 7.09 1.88
N SER A 76 3.59 5.90 2.47
CA SER A 76 4.71 5.53 3.32
C SER A 76 5.35 4.22 2.85
N PRO A 77 6.47 4.28 2.10
CA PRO A 77 7.15 3.10 1.53
C PRO A 77 7.40 1.97 2.53
N TYR A 78 7.76 2.30 3.77
CA TYR A 78 8.06 1.31 4.81
C TYR A 78 6.89 0.38 5.15
N LYS A 79 5.62 0.77 4.90
CA LYS A 79 4.46 -0.07 5.24
C LYS A 79 4.36 -1.31 4.35
N ALA A 80 5.00 -1.28 3.19
CA ALA A 80 5.03 -2.38 2.22
C ALA A 80 6.30 -3.24 2.31
N LEU A 81 7.17 -3.05 3.33
CA LEU A 81 8.47 -3.76 3.45
C LEU A 81 8.38 -5.28 3.48
N ARG A 82 7.21 -5.88 3.70
CA ARG A 82 7.01 -7.34 3.67
C ARG A 82 6.12 -7.81 2.53
N ASN A 83 5.77 -6.91 1.62
CA ASN A 83 5.07 -7.26 0.39
C ASN A 83 6.11 -7.60 -0.69
N PRO A 84 5.75 -8.46 -1.65
CA PRO A 84 6.53 -8.65 -2.87
C PRO A 84 6.83 -7.30 -3.54
N PRO A 85 8.00 -7.12 -4.16
CA PRO A 85 8.33 -5.91 -4.91
C PRO A 85 7.23 -5.56 -5.91
N HIS A 86 7.03 -4.27 -6.18
CA HIS A 86 6.10 -3.81 -7.22
C HIS A 86 4.60 -4.16 -6.99
N THR A 87 4.21 -4.56 -5.78
CA THR A 87 2.78 -4.69 -5.39
C THR A 87 2.22 -3.44 -4.70
N ALA A 88 2.96 -2.33 -4.71
CA ALA A 88 2.58 -1.09 -4.07
C ALA A 88 3.05 0.15 -4.86
N ILE A 89 2.35 1.27 -4.71
CA ILE A 89 2.80 2.59 -5.17
C ILE A 89 2.73 3.61 -4.03
N PHE A 90 3.59 4.62 -4.09
CA PHE A 90 3.78 5.54 -2.98
C PHE A 90 3.57 7.00 -3.37
N PRO A 91 2.32 7.48 -3.56
CA PRO A 91 2.07 8.89 -3.84
C PRO A 91 2.71 9.81 -2.79
N GLN A 92 2.92 11.08 -3.16
CA GLN A 92 3.35 12.08 -2.18
C GLN A 92 2.26 12.27 -1.10
N PRO A 93 2.63 12.48 0.18
CA PRO A 93 1.66 12.70 1.22
C PRO A 93 0.79 13.93 0.93
N PHE A 94 -0.52 13.79 1.12
CA PHE A 94 -1.45 14.91 0.98
C PHE A 94 -1.13 16.03 1.99
N SER A 95 -1.24 17.27 1.55
CA SER A 95 -1.15 18.45 2.40
C SER A 95 -2.28 19.42 2.08
N TYR A 96 -3.06 19.80 3.09
CA TYR A 96 -4.15 20.79 2.94
C TYR A 96 -3.64 22.18 2.51
N LEU A 97 -2.34 22.44 2.64
CA LEU A 97 -1.69 23.66 2.16
C LEU A 97 -1.48 23.64 0.65
N ASN A 98 -1.41 22.46 0.03
CA ASN A 98 -1.33 22.31 -1.41
C ASN A 98 -2.72 22.43 -2.04
N ARG A 99 -3.16 23.66 -2.27
CA ARG A 99 -4.47 23.93 -2.91
C ARG A 99 -4.55 23.53 -4.38
N ASN A 100 -3.40 23.21 -5.00
CA ASN A 100 -3.31 22.76 -6.39
C ASN A 100 -3.25 21.24 -6.51
N ASP A 101 -3.37 20.50 -5.41
CA ASP A 101 -3.42 19.05 -5.44
C ASP A 101 -4.65 18.58 -6.22
N ASN A 102 -4.39 17.92 -7.35
CA ASN A 102 -5.41 17.35 -8.22
C ASN A 102 -5.16 15.86 -8.49
N SER A 103 -4.32 15.18 -7.70
CA SER A 103 -3.82 13.84 -8.00
C SER A 103 -4.94 12.79 -8.13
N LEU A 104 -5.97 12.90 -7.29
CA LEU A 104 -7.19 12.07 -7.34
C LEU A 104 -8.31 12.66 -8.22
N GLY A 105 -8.16 13.90 -8.70
CA GLY A 105 -9.16 14.60 -9.50
C GLY A 105 -9.20 14.13 -10.96
N PRO A 106 -10.18 14.61 -11.76
CA PRO A 106 -10.23 14.33 -13.20
C PRO A 106 -8.92 14.73 -13.89
N GLY A 107 -8.30 13.79 -14.62
CA GLY A 107 -6.98 14.00 -15.25
C GLY A 107 -5.80 14.02 -14.29
N GLY A 108 -6.02 13.80 -12.99
CA GLY A 108 -4.98 13.68 -11.97
C GLY A 108 -4.07 12.49 -12.22
N ASP A 109 -2.80 12.63 -11.84
CA ASP A 109 -1.76 11.64 -12.12
C ASP A 109 -2.06 10.26 -11.51
N LEU A 110 -2.44 10.19 -10.23
CA LEU A 110 -2.77 8.94 -9.55
C LEU A 110 -4.04 8.32 -10.12
N ARG A 111 -5.06 9.14 -10.41
CA ARG A 111 -6.28 8.64 -11.06
C ARG A 111 -5.98 8.03 -12.43
N MET A 112 -5.27 8.76 -13.29
CA MET A 112 -4.88 8.29 -14.62
C MET A 112 -3.99 7.05 -14.56
N TYR A 113 -3.12 6.94 -13.54
CA TYR A 113 -2.30 5.76 -13.31
C TYR A 113 -3.16 4.52 -13.03
N LEU A 114 -4.12 4.64 -12.12
CA LEU A 114 -5.04 3.55 -11.76
C LEU A 114 -5.98 3.18 -12.93
N GLU A 115 -6.46 4.16 -13.69
CA GLU A 115 -7.27 3.93 -14.89
C GLU A 115 -6.51 3.11 -15.95
N LYS A 116 -5.20 3.33 -16.10
CA LYS A 116 -4.35 2.53 -16.99
C LYS A 116 -4.04 1.14 -16.42
N LEU A 117 -3.81 1.04 -15.11
CA LEU A 117 -3.51 -0.23 -14.43
C LEU A 117 -4.61 -1.27 -14.61
N VAL A 118 -5.88 -0.86 -14.68
CA VAL A 118 -7.03 -1.76 -14.89
C VAL A 118 -6.91 -2.60 -16.17
N PHE A 119 -6.14 -2.13 -17.16
CA PHE A 119 -5.90 -2.84 -18.42
C PHE A 119 -4.59 -3.64 -18.44
N ALA A 120 -3.82 -3.63 -17.35
CA ALA A 120 -2.61 -4.44 -17.24
C ALA A 120 -2.96 -5.89 -16.90
N ASP A 121 -2.28 -6.83 -17.53
CA ASP A 121 -2.43 -8.26 -17.23
C ASP A 121 -1.85 -8.64 -15.86
N ASP A 122 -0.83 -7.91 -15.41
CA ASP A 122 -0.09 -8.19 -14.18
C ASP A 122 0.34 -6.89 -13.50
N VAL A 123 -0.09 -6.72 -12.24
CA VAL A 123 0.19 -5.54 -11.41
C VAL A 123 1.68 -5.38 -11.15
N GLU A 124 2.40 -6.45 -10.81
CA GLU A 124 3.84 -6.38 -10.48
C GLU A 124 4.65 -5.88 -11.68
N CYS A 125 4.42 -6.45 -12.86
CA CYS A 125 5.03 -6.02 -14.12
C CYS A 125 4.68 -4.57 -14.47
N TYR A 126 3.42 -4.18 -14.32
CA TYR A 126 3.00 -2.82 -14.62
C TYR A 126 3.68 -1.79 -13.71
N VAL A 127 3.68 -2.02 -12.40
CA VAL A 127 4.28 -1.12 -11.41
C VAL A 127 5.80 -1.06 -11.56
N ARG A 128 6.45 -2.18 -11.90
CA ARG A 128 7.89 -2.22 -12.21
C ARG A 128 8.25 -1.29 -13.36
N ASN A 129 7.48 -1.36 -14.45
CA ASN A 129 7.74 -0.58 -15.66
C ASN A 129 7.20 0.85 -15.59
N ASN A 130 6.27 1.11 -14.67
CA ASN A 130 5.65 2.41 -14.45
C ASN A 130 5.68 2.73 -12.94
N PRO A 131 6.84 3.02 -12.35
CA PRO A 131 6.90 3.38 -10.93
C PRO A 131 6.13 4.70 -10.69
N PHE A 132 5.49 4.81 -9.53
CA PHE A 132 4.68 5.99 -9.18
C PHE A 132 5.03 6.53 -7.80
N GLY A 133 5.34 7.83 -7.74
CA GLY A 133 5.59 8.57 -6.52
C GLY A 133 6.98 8.33 -5.91
N GLN A 134 7.02 8.11 -4.60
CA GLN A 134 8.23 7.86 -3.82
C GLN A 134 8.84 6.49 -4.17
N PRO A 135 10.17 6.34 -4.08
CA PRO A 135 10.82 5.08 -4.39
C PRO A 135 10.51 4.00 -3.33
N PHE A 136 10.63 2.74 -3.75
CA PHE A 136 10.68 1.62 -2.82
C PHE A 136 11.94 1.71 -1.96
N ILE A 137 11.82 1.31 -0.69
CA ILE A 137 12.98 1.14 0.19
C ILE A 137 13.69 -0.15 -0.21
N THR A 138 14.86 -0.05 -0.81
CA THR A 138 15.65 -1.21 -1.23
C THR A 138 16.98 -1.25 -0.47
N GLN A 139 17.83 -2.22 -0.80
CA GLN A 139 19.18 -2.32 -0.25
C GLN A 139 20.07 -1.10 -0.51
N SER A 140 19.71 -0.25 -1.49
CA SER A 140 20.42 1.01 -1.76
C SER A 140 19.97 2.17 -0.85
N ASP A 141 18.97 1.97 0.02
CA ASP A 141 18.52 2.99 0.95
C ASP A 141 19.63 3.31 1.98
N PRO A 142 19.94 4.60 2.25
CA PRO A 142 20.96 4.98 3.23
C PRO A 142 20.71 4.42 4.65
N HIS A 143 19.45 4.14 4.96
CA HIS A 143 19.00 3.58 6.24
C HIS A 143 18.65 2.09 6.12
N TRP A 144 19.14 1.39 5.09
CA TRP A 144 18.80 -0.01 4.84
C TRP A 144 19.04 -0.91 6.06
N ASN A 145 20.11 -0.70 6.84
CA ASN A 145 20.37 -1.49 8.05
C ASN A 145 19.19 -1.47 9.03
N PHE A 146 18.51 -0.33 9.16
CA PHE A 146 17.32 -0.22 10.00
C PHE A 146 16.12 -0.97 9.39
N TYR A 147 15.89 -0.81 8.08
CA TYR A 147 14.76 -1.43 7.39
C TYR A 147 14.92 -2.95 7.17
N ALA A 148 16.15 -3.44 7.03
CA ALA A 148 16.47 -4.86 6.88
C ALA A 148 15.98 -5.69 8.07
N GLU A 149 16.06 -5.15 9.29
CA GLU A 149 15.53 -5.79 10.50
C GLU A 149 14.00 -5.94 10.47
N ILE A 150 13.31 -5.08 9.72
CA ILE A 150 11.85 -5.04 9.61
C ILE A 150 11.38 -5.91 8.44
N ALA A 151 12.06 -5.83 7.30
CA ALA A 151 11.72 -6.48 6.03
C ALA A 151 11.65 -8.02 6.11
N GLY A 152 12.35 -8.62 7.08
CA GLY A 152 12.37 -10.07 7.27
C GLY A 152 13.19 -10.79 6.19
N LYS A 153 13.27 -12.12 6.28
CA LYS A 153 14.18 -12.95 5.46
C LYS A 153 13.77 -13.11 4.00
N GLU A 154 12.52 -12.80 3.64
CA GLU A 154 11.94 -13.05 2.30
C GLU A 154 11.97 -11.80 1.39
N TYR A 155 12.56 -10.70 1.85
CA TYR A 155 12.56 -9.45 1.09
C TYR A 155 13.37 -9.58 -0.22
N GLY A 156 12.71 -9.33 -1.36
CA GLY A 156 13.36 -9.27 -2.67
C GLY A 156 13.40 -10.57 -3.47
N ALA A 157 12.64 -11.60 -3.09
CA ALA A 157 12.41 -12.74 -3.99
C ALA A 157 11.66 -12.24 -5.25
N LEU A 158 12.39 -12.16 -6.37
CA LEU A 158 11.87 -11.73 -7.66
C LEU A 158 10.87 -12.78 -8.18
N THR A 159 9.63 -12.36 -8.46
CA THR A 159 8.63 -13.17 -9.15
C THR A 159 8.18 -12.48 -10.44
N CYS A 160 9.13 -12.26 -11.36
CA CYS A 160 8.78 -12.06 -12.77
C CYS A 160 9.78 -12.83 -13.62
N ALA A 161 9.29 -13.73 -14.47
CA ALA A 161 10.03 -14.34 -15.56
C ALA A 161 9.88 -13.48 -16.82
#